data_AF-A0AA95HLS0-F1
#
_entry.id   AF-A0AA95HLS0-F1
#
_cell.length_a   1.000
_cell.length_b   1.000
_cell.length_c   1.000
_cell.angle_alpha   90.00
_cell.angle_beta   90.00
_cell.angle_gamma   90.00
#
_symmetry.space_group_name_H-M   'P 1'
#
loop_
_entity.id
_entity.type
_entity.pdbx_description
1 polymer ?
#
loop_
_entity_poly.entity_id
_entity_poly.type
_entity_poly.pdbx_seq_one_letter_code
_entity_poly.pdbx_strand_id
1 'polypeptide(L)' 'MGRVHFIGGEKGGVGKSLTARLLAQYFIDSATPFTGFDSDQSHGTFSRFYKDFSSPLRVEDYESLDNIPVRAIK' A
#
# COMPACT_ATOMS: atom_id res chain seq x y z
N MET A 1 -10.13 15.63 2.80
CA MET A 1 -10.47 14.45 3.63
C MET A 1 -9.65 13.27 3.13
N GLY A 2 -8.81 12.67 3.98
CA GLY A 2 -8.01 11.50 3.59
C GLY A 2 -8.87 10.27 3.34
N ARG A 3 -8.45 9.40 2.41
CA ARG A 3 -9.09 8.10 2.16
C ARG A 3 -8.05 7.01 2.35
N VAL A 4 -8.47 5.91 2.99
CA VAL A 4 -7.66 4.69 3.11
C VAL A 4 -8.30 3.62 2.23
N HIS A 5 -7.52 3.05 1.32
CA HIS A 5 -7.97 2.00 0.42
C HIS A 5 -7.43 0.65 0.89
N PHE A 6 -8.31 -0.22 1.38
CA PHE A 6 -7.96 -1.59 1.73
C PHE A 6 -8.05 -2.49 0.50
N ILE A 7 -6.98 -3.23 0.22
CA ILE A 7 -6.91 -4.16 -0.91
C ILE A 7 -6.66 -5.57 -0.34
N GLY A 8 -7.76 -6.26 -0.05
CA GLY A 8 -7.76 -7.61 0.53
C GLY A 8 -8.32 -8.67 -0.41
N GLY A 9 -8.32 -9.92 0.04
CA GLY A 9 -8.88 -11.04 -0.70
C GLY A 9 -8.41 -12.39 -0.15
N GLU A 10 -9.35 -13.32 -0.01
CA GLU A 10 -9.18 -14.56 0.76
C GLU A 10 -8.24 -15.58 0.11
N LYS A 11 -8.05 -15.53 -1.21
CA LYS A 11 -7.25 -16.51 -1.97
C LYS A 11 -6.01 -15.90 -2.59
N GLY A 12 -4.96 -16.71 -2.72
CA GLY A 12 -3.80 -16.40 -3.56
C GLY A 12 -4.21 -16.28 -5.04
N GLY A 13 -3.51 -15.44 -5.80
CA GLY A 13 -3.73 -15.34 -7.26
C GLY A 13 -4.96 -14.55 -7.72
N VAL A 14 -5.80 -14.02 -6.83
CA VAL A 14 -7.01 -13.23 -7.20
C VAL A 14 -6.73 -11.81 -7.69
N GLY A 15 -5.45 -11.42 -7.80
CA GLY A 15 -5.07 -10.12 -8.37
C GLY A 15 -4.86 -8.97 -7.37
N LYS A 16 -4.84 -9.21 -6.05
CA LYS A 16 -4.63 -8.16 -5.02
C LYS A 16 -3.44 -7.23 -5.33
N SER A 17 -2.26 -7.81 -5.58
CA SER A 17 -1.05 -7.05 -5.89
C SER A 17 -1.11 -6.36 -7.25
N LEU A 18 -1.90 -6.86 -8.21
CA LEU A 18 -2.14 -6.18 -9.47
C LEU A 18 -3.02 -4.94 -9.23
N THR A 19 -4.13 -5.10 -8.52
CA THR A 19 -5.04 -3.99 -8.16
C THR A 19 -4.31 -2.89 -7.39
N ALA A 20 -3.47 -3.24 -6.41
CA ALA A 20 -2.68 -2.26 -5.66
C ALA A 20 -1.75 -1.44 -6.56
N ARG A 21 -1.05 -2.10 -7.49
CA ARG A 21 -0.14 -1.43 -8.42
C ARG A 21 -0.87 -0.57 -9.45
N LEU A 22 -2.01 -1.03 -9.96
CA LEU A 22 -2.83 -0.23 -10.88
C LEU A 22 -3.38 1.02 -10.20
N LEU A 23 -3.82 0.91 -8.94
CA LEU A 23 -4.30 2.06 -8.18
C LEU A 23 -3.16 3.06 -7.90
N ALA A 24 -1.97 2.57 -7.54
CA ALA A 24 -0.79 3.42 -7.38
C ALA A 24 -0.42 4.13 -8.69
N GLN A 25 -0.40 3.40 -9.81
CA GLN A 25 -0.11 3.99 -11.11
C GLN A 25 -1.13 5.05 -11.49
N TYR A 26 -2.41 4.80 -11.25
CA TYR A 26 -3.47 5.79 -11.47
C TYR A 26 -3.23 7.09 -10.70
N PHE A 27 -2.81 7.02 -9.43
CA PHE A 27 -2.49 8.20 -8.64
C PHE A 27 -1.24 8.93 -9.13
N ILE A 28 -0.19 8.19 -9.54
CA ILE A 28 1.02 8.76 -10.14
C ILE A 28 0.67 9.53 -11.41
N ASP A 29 -0.07 8.89 -12.33
CA ASP A 29 -0.47 9.48 -13.61
C ASP A 29 -1.39 10.69 -13.41
N SER A 30 -2.19 10.67 -12.33
CA SER A 30 -3.08 11.78 -11.95
C SER A 30 -2.39 12.84 -11.09
N ALA A 31 -1.07 12.77 -10.89
CA ALA A 31 -0.30 13.64 -10.00
C ALA A 31 -0.93 13.82 -8.60
N THR A 32 -1.59 12.77 -8.10
CA THR A 32 -2.29 12.77 -6.81
C THR A 32 -1.38 12.15 -5.76
N PRO A 33 -1.00 12.89 -4.70
CA PRO A 33 -0.15 12.34 -3.64
C PRO A 33 -0.84 11.16 -2.93
N PHE A 34 -0.07 10.11 -2.68
CA PHE A 34 -0.50 8.95 -1.90
C PHE A 34 0.72 8.29 -1.23
N THR A 35 0.45 7.52 -0.18
CA THR A 35 1.41 6.57 0.38
C THR A 35 0.82 5.17 0.30
N GLY A 36 1.53 4.24 -0.32
CA GLY A 36 1.19 2.83 -0.30
C GLY A 36 1.85 2.11 0.88
N PHE A 37 1.14 1.15 1.47
CA PHE A 37 1.64 0.31 2.54
C PHE A 37 1.63 -1.15 2.08
N ASP A 38 2.79 -1.79 2.05
CA ASP A 38 2.89 -3.22 1.73
C ASP A 38 2.84 -4.03 3.03
N SER A 39 1.74 -4.78 3.20
CA SER A 39 1.52 -5.67 4.35
C SER A 39 1.82 -7.14 4.03
N ASP A 40 2.18 -7.46 2.78
CA ASP A 40 2.53 -8.81 2.38
C ASP A 40 3.97 -9.12 2.80
N GLN A 41 4.12 -9.81 3.93
CA GLN A 41 5.43 -10.24 4.44
C GLN A 41 5.99 -11.46 3.69
N SER A 42 5.19 -12.14 2.87
CA SER A 42 5.59 -13.36 2.16
C SER A 42 6.21 -13.05 0.80
N HIS A 43 5.56 -12.17 0.02
CA HIS A 43 5.96 -11.80 -1.32
C HIS A 43 5.62 -10.33 -1.61
N GLY A 44 6.28 -9.43 -0.86
CA GLY A 44 6.15 -7.97 -1.00
C GLY A 44 6.34 -7.49 -2.44
N THR A 45 5.25 -7.44 -3.18
CA THR A 45 5.24 -7.15 -4.61
C THR A 45 4.98 -5.67 -4.85
N PHE A 46 4.27 -5.00 -3.96
CA PHE A 46 3.99 -3.58 -4.10
C PHE A 46 5.28 -2.77 -3.91
N SER A 47 5.97 -2.97 -2.79
CA SER A 47 7.22 -2.27 -2.49
C SER A 47 8.36 -2.59 -3.46
N ARG A 48 8.33 -3.75 -4.12
CA ARG A 48 9.32 -4.12 -5.14
C ARG A 48 9.25 -3.22 -6.38
N PHE A 49 8.04 -2.85 -6.83
CA PHE A 49 7.85 -2.08 -8.06
C PHE A 49 7.63 -0.58 -7.81
N TYR A 50 7.10 -0.21 -6.64
CA TYR A 50 6.75 1.17 -6.28
C TYR A 50 7.50 1.64 -5.04
N LYS A 51 8.80 1.31 -4.95
CA LYS A 51 9.64 1.55 -3.78
C LYS A 51 9.51 2.98 -3.26
N ASP A 52 9.55 3.96 -4.15
CA ASP A 52 9.50 5.39 -3.82
C ASP A 52 8.12 5.85 -3.31
N PHE A 53 7.08 5.06 -3.52
CA PHE A 53 5.70 5.32 -3.10
C PHE A 53 5.22 4.36 -2.01
N SER A 54 6.12 3.53 -1.47
CA SER A 54 5.76 2.46 -0.55
C SER A 54 6.49 2.55 0.78
N SER A 55 5.79 2.18 1.84
CA SER A 55 6.36 1.93 3.17
C SER A 55 6.05 0.50 3.59
N PRO A 56 6.98 -0.22 4.23
CA PRO A 56 6.64 -1.48 4.88
C PRO A 56 5.62 -1.24 5.99
N LEU A 57 4.72 -2.21 6.19
CA LEU A 57 3.74 -2.21 7.26
C LEU A 57 3.59 -3.63 7.82
N ARG A 58 3.89 -3.83 9.10
CA ARG A 58 3.64 -5.10 9.80
C ARG A 58 2.33 -5.00 10.55
N VAL A 59 1.31 -5.72 10.10
CA VAL A 59 -0.04 -5.63 10.68
C VAL A 59 -0.11 -6.22 12.09
N GLU A 60 0.81 -7.13 12.42
CA GLU A 60 0.92 -7.76 13.74
C GLU A 60 1.60 -6.87 14.80
N ASP A 61 2.18 -5.75 14.38
CA ASP A 61 2.91 -4.82 15.24
C ASP A 61 2.13 -3.49 15.32
N TYR A 62 1.57 -3.20 16.51
CA TYR A 62 0.80 -2.00 16.75
C TYR A 62 1.62 -0.71 16.53
N GLU A 63 2.91 -0.71 16.86
CA GLU A 63 3.77 0.45 16.59
C GLU A 63 3.97 0.66 15.08
N SER A 64 3.97 -0.43 14.31
CA SER A 64 4.02 -0.32 12.85
C SER A 64 2.75 0.33 12.29
N LEU A 65 1.57 0.08 12.88
CA LEU A 65 0.29 0.62 12.42
C LEU A 65 0.17 2.14 12.64
N ASP A 66 0.82 2.68 13.67
CA ASP A 66 0.87 4.12 13.93
C ASP A 66 1.51 4.92 12.78
N ASN A 67 2.28 4.27 11.91
CA ASN A 67 2.86 4.90 10.73
C ASN A 67 1.82 5.26 9.65
N ILE A 68 0.63 4.65 9.67
CA ILE A 68 -0.42 4.90 8.66
C ILE A 68 -0.84 6.38 8.66
N PRO A 69 -1.33 6.96 9.77
CA PRO A 69 -1.70 8.38 9.80
C PRO A 69 -0.48 9.30 9.63
N VAL A 70 0.67 8.96 10.22
CA VAL A 70 1.88 9.81 10.18
C VAL A 70 2.37 10.03 8.75
N ARG A 71 2.30 8.99 7.90
CA ARG A 71 2.74 9.07 6.51
C ARG A 71 1.63 9.51 5.55
N ALA A 72 0.36 9.39 5.93
CA ALA A 72 -0.77 9.85 5.12
C ALA A 72 -0.98 11.38 5.15
N ILE A 73 -0.31 12.11 6.06
CA ILE A 73 -0.46 13.55 6.27
C ILE A 73 0.72 14.36 5.67
N LYS A 74 1.71 13.69 5.08
CA LYS A 74 2.84 14.35 4.40
C LYS A 74 2.55 14.56 2.92
#